data_AF-A0A520JCP5-F1
#
_entry.id   AF-A0A520JCP5-F1
#
_cell.length_a   1.000
_cell.length_b   1.000
_cell.length_c   1.000
_cell.angle_alpha   90.00
_cell.angle_beta   90.00
_cell.angle_gamma   90.00
#
_symmetry.space_group_name_H-M   'P 1'
#
loop_
_entity.id
_entity.type
_entity.pdbx_description
1 polymer ?
#
loop_
_entity_poly.entity_id
_entity_poly.type
_entity_poly.pdbx_seq_one_letter_code
_entity_poly.pdbx_strand_id
1 'polypeptide(L)'
;SVANLSTMPHRAIEAVQTERQLRLAFSDARYFRVHPPLPTAFGDEGAANFMRLVSPAGGAAVEMFVYGEGQAGGFPSRQHRSASEAVARRHGLDPRHTLMVRQSEAAIAAGAFHNDVVAVANGHVLFAHEQAFADPRALYDAVAALVPDAVIVEVPSDRVSLDTAIRTYLFNSQLVTMPDGGMTLVLPAEAREHADVWTWLSELIAAGGPITRLEIVDVRESMRNGGGPACLRLRVQVDAEAFAAIDRRFLLDDAACDRIEAVIAREWPEAIAPDDLGNPRLWEQCLRARSALTAALGFSPDEI
;
A
#
# COMPACT_ATOMS: atom_id res chain seq x y z
N SER A 1 1.38 1.57 13.63
CA SER A 1 1.50 0.22 14.20
C SER A 1 2.22 -0.65 13.20
N VAL A 2 3.22 -1.38 13.64
CA VAL A 2 3.91 -2.37 12.79
C VAL A 2 2.96 -3.53 12.54
N ALA A 3 2.86 -4.00 11.29
CA ALA A 3 2.09 -5.19 10.93
C ALA A 3 2.87 -6.45 11.32
N ASN A 4 2.19 -7.50 11.81
CA ASN A 4 2.88 -8.73 12.20
C ASN A 4 3.12 -9.69 11.05
N LEU A 5 2.38 -9.57 9.94
CA LEU A 5 2.53 -10.35 8.72
C LEU A 5 2.52 -11.86 8.98
N SER A 6 1.77 -12.30 10.00
CA SER A 6 1.93 -13.63 10.60
C SER A 6 1.44 -14.78 9.72
N THR A 7 0.67 -14.50 8.67
CA THR A 7 0.15 -15.54 7.77
C THR A 7 1.24 -16.18 6.92
N MET A 8 2.27 -15.40 6.53
CA MET A 8 3.34 -15.88 5.66
C MET A 8 4.67 -15.92 6.45
N PRO A 9 5.27 -17.10 6.72
CA PRO A 9 6.46 -17.20 7.57
C PRO A 9 7.65 -16.34 7.13
N HIS A 10 7.87 -16.22 5.81
CA HIS A 10 8.94 -15.38 5.26
C HIS A 10 8.71 -13.88 5.45
N ARG A 11 7.47 -13.46 5.73
CA ARG A 11 7.11 -12.07 6.03
C ARG A 11 7.05 -11.77 7.53
N ALA A 12 6.68 -12.76 8.33
CA ALA A 12 6.59 -12.60 9.78
C ALA A 12 7.92 -12.18 10.44
N ILE A 13 9.06 -12.46 9.80
CA ILE A 13 10.39 -12.05 10.26
C ILE A 13 10.66 -10.54 10.07
N GLU A 14 9.88 -9.84 9.25
CA GLU A 14 10.07 -8.42 8.94
C GLU A 14 9.79 -7.52 10.17
N ALA A 15 8.83 -7.90 11.01
CA ALA A 15 8.22 -6.99 11.99
C ALA A 15 9.21 -6.34 12.97
N VAL A 16 10.20 -7.10 13.46
CA VAL A 16 11.21 -6.57 14.40
C VAL A 16 12.05 -5.48 13.74
N GLN A 17 12.51 -5.73 12.51
CA GLN A 17 13.36 -4.80 11.79
C GLN A 17 12.58 -3.59 11.27
N THR A 18 11.32 -3.80 10.86
CA THR A 18 10.41 -2.71 10.49
C THR A 18 10.11 -1.79 11.67
N GLU A 19 9.92 -2.34 12.88
CA GLU A 19 9.74 -1.51 14.09
C GLU A 19 10.94 -0.61 14.33
N ARG A 20 12.15 -1.17 14.25
CA ARG A 20 13.40 -0.43 14.43
C ARG A 20 13.52 0.73 13.43
N GLN A 21 13.30 0.47 12.15
CA GLN A 21 13.36 1.49 11.11
C GLN A 21 12.31 2.59 11.31
N LEU A 22 11.07 2.23 11.63
CA LEU A 22 10.02 3.22 11.88
C LEU A 22 10.33 4.07 13.12
N ARG A 23 10.88 3.48 14.19
CA ARG A 23 11.31 4.24 15.38
C ARG A 23 12.46 5.20 15.08
N LEU A 24 13.33 4.85 14.13
CA LEU A 24 14.40 5.72 13.69
C LEU A 24 13.84 6.88 12.85
N ALA A 25 13.06 6.56 11.82
CA ALA A 25 12.47 7.55 10.90
C ALA A 25 11.54 8.55 11.61
N PHE A 26 10.75 8.05 12.57
CA PHE A 26 9.71 8.78 13.28
C PHE A 26 10.01 8.88 14.78
N SER A 27 11.23 9.35 15.12
CA SER A 27 11.77 9.33 16.48
C SER A 27 11.24 10.44 17.40
N ASP A 28 10.75 11.55 16.84
CA ASP A 28 10.22 12.67 17.63
C ASP A 28 8.84 12.34 18.22
N ALA A 29 8.83 12.00 19.51
CA ALA A 29 7.63 11.61 20.24
C ALA A 29 6.57 12.72 20.39
N ARG A 30 6.90 13.98 20.05
CA ARG A 30 5.91 15.07 20.00
C ARG A 30 4.94 14.89 18.84
N TYR A 31 5.42 14.31 17.74
CA TYR A 31 4.68 14.15 16.49
C TYR A 31 4.30 12.70 16.19
N PHE A 32 5.12 11.74 16.65
CA PHE A 32 4.99 10.35 16.23
C PHE A 32 4.90 9.35 17.38
N ARG A 33 4.13 8.29 17.16
CA ARG A 33 4.06 7.14 18.05
C ARG A 33 4.12 5.83 17.27
N VAL A 34 5.22 5.09 17.42
CA VAL A 34 5.39 3.76 16.83
C VAL A 34 4.96 2.69 17.82
N HIS A 35 3.93 1.93 17.45
CA HIS A 35 3.44 0.77 18.20
C HIS A 35 4.06 -0.53 17.68
N PRO A 36 4.50 -1.44 18.57
CA PRO A 36 5.02 -2.76 18.19
C PRO A 36 3.93 -3.61 17.50
N PRO A 37 4.30 -4.70 16.82
CA PRO A 37 3.33 -5.59 16.18
C PRO A 37 2.28 -6.14 17.16
N LEU A 38 1.11 -6.50 16.64
CA LEU A 38 0.13 -7.26 17.39
C LEU A 38 0.62 -8.71 17.58
N PRO A 39 0.14 -9.44 18.61
CA PRO A 39 0.42 -10.87 18.74
C PRO A 39 0.09 -11.64 17.46
N THR A 40 0.90 -12.62 17.09
CA THR A 40 0.82 -13.35 15.81
C THR A 40 -0.51 -14.09 15.59
N ALA A 41 -1.28 -14.34 16.65
CA ALA A 41 -2.64 -14.90 16.57
C ALA A 41 -3.66 -13.96 15.89
N PHE A 42 -3.35 -12.67 15.76
CA PHE A 42 -4.20 -11.67 15.11
C PHE A 42 -3.55 -11.25 13.80
N GLY A 43 -3.85 -11.93 12.69
CA GLY A 43 -3.26 -11.63 11.38
C GLY A 43 -3.46 -10.16 10.98
N ASP A 44 -2.36 -9.47 10.73
CA ASP A 44 -2.31 -8.05 10.38
C ASP A 44 -1.30 -7.81 9.25
N GLU A 45 -1.80 -7.38 8.10
CA GLU A 45 -1.06 -7.04 6.89
C GLU A 45 -0.90 -5.51 6.71
N GLY A 46 -1.36 -4.71 7.69
CA GLY A 46 -1.10 -3.29 7.76
C GLY A 46 -1.79 -2.46 6.67
N ALA A 47 -1.04 -1.50 6.11
CA ALA A 47 -1.60 -0.45 5.26
C ALA A 47 -2.21 -0.94 3.94
N ALA A 48 -1.87 -2.14 3.48
CA ALA A 48 -2.48 -2.77 2.31
C ALA A 48 -3.99 -3.02 2.48
N ASN A 49 -4.47 -3.06 3.73
CA ASN A 49 -5.87 -3.22 4.10
C ASN A 49 -6.48 -1.97 4.76
N PHE A 50 -5.87 -0.80 4.54
CA PHE A 50 -6.32 0.45 5.12
C PHE A 50 -6.54 1.51 4.05
N MET A 51 -7.66 2.20 4.16
CA MET A 51 -8.02 3.33 3.31
C MET A 51 -8.49 4.49 4.17
N ARG A 52 -8.30 5.70 3.65
CA ARG A 52 -8.74 6.93 4.29
C ARG A 52 -9.35 7.84 3.25
N LEU A 53 -10.53 8.37 3.54
CA LEU A 53 -11.17 9.43 2.76
C LEU A 53 -11.24 10.71 3.57
N VAL A 54 -11.07 11.83 2.89
CA VAL A 54 -11.10 13.18 3.45
C VAL A 54 -11.79 14.11 2.49
N SER A 55 -12.73 14.89 3.00
CA SER A 55 -13.37 15.98 2.25
C SER A 55 -12.35 17.06 1.87
N PRO A 56 -12.33 17.54 0.60
CA PRO A 56 -11.62 18.74 0.19
C PRO A 56 -11.92 19.98 1.04
N ALA A 57 -13.15 20.09 1.57
CA ALA A 57 -13.55 21.19 2.44
C ALA A 57 -12.94 21.09 3.85
N GLY A 58 -12.33 19.95 4.18
CA GLY A 58 -11.81 19.65 5.51
C GLY A 58 -12.89 19.23 6.51
N GLY A 59 -12.46 18.81 7.71
CA GLY A 59 -13.35 18.47 8.82
C GLY A 59 -14.04 17.11 8.74
N ALA A 60 -14.41 16.65 7.55
CA ALA A 60 -14.97 15.32 7.33
C ALA A 60 -13.90 14.33 6.86
N ALA A 61 -13.77 13.21 7.57
CA ALA A 61 -12.91 12.10 7.19
C ALA A 61 -13.49 10.77 7.68
N VAL A 62 -13.11 9.69 7.01
CA VAL A 62 -13.41 8.33 7.44
C VAL A 62 -12.19 7.43 7.22
N GLU A 63 -11.86 6.67 8.25
CA GLU A 63 -10.87 5.61 8.23
C GLU A 63 -11.56 4.28 7.95
N MET A 64 -11.05 3.49 7.01
CA MET A 64 -11.64 2.21 6.63
C MET A 64 -10.61 1.11 6.76
N PHE A 65 -10.87 0.16 7.65
CA PHE A 65 -10.07 -1.04 7.81
C PHE A 65 -10.77 -2.20 7.14
N VAL A 66 -10.16 -2.72 6.09
CA VAL A 66 -10.68 -3.85 5.34
C VAL A 66 -10.17 -5.14 5.96
N TYR A 67 -11.01 -6.15 6.08
CA TYR A 67 -10.64 -7.45 6.64
C TYR A 67 -11.33 -8.59 5.88
N GLY A 68 -10.82 -9.81 6.01
CA GLY A 68 -11.51 -11.00 5.49
C GLY A 68 -11.93 -11.95 6.62
N GLU A 69 -12.74 -12.95 6.26
CA GLU A 69 -13.20 -13.98 7.20
C GLU A 69 -12.97 -15.37 6.59
N GLY A 70 -12.52 -16.31 7.43
CA GLY A 70 -12.36 -17.70 7.04
C GLY A 70 -11.35 -17.94 5.91
N GLN A 71 -11.71 -18.87 5.02
CA GLN A 71 -10.96 -19.24 3.83
C GLN A 71 -11.91 -19.14 2.63
N ALA A 72 -11.46 -18.47 1.56
CA ALA A 72 -12.22 -18.34 0.32
C ALA A 72 -11.35 -18.82 -0.84
N GLY A 73 -11.87 -19.75 -1.67
CA GLY A 73 -11.13 -20.31 -2.80
C GLY A 73 -9.83 -21.04 -2.42
N GLY A 74 -9.68 -21.49 -1.18
CA GLY A 74 -8.44 -22.11 -0.68
C GLY A 74 -7.37 -21.12 -0.19
N PHE A 75 -7.62 -19.81 -0.29
CA PHE A 75 -6.75 -18.78 0.27
C PHE A 75 -7.19 -18.37 1.68
N PRO A 76 -6.26 -18.28 2.66
CA PRO A 76 -6.58 -17.79 3.99
C PRO A 76 -6.78 -16.28 3.97
N SER A 77 -7.76 -15.78 4.73
CA SER A 77 -7.78 -14.36 5.06
C SER A 77 -6.55 -14.01 5.91
N ARG A 78 -5.75 -13.05 5.43
CA ARG A 78 -4.54 -12.60 6.12
C ARG A 78 -4.80 -11.50 7.15
N GLN A 79 -5.87 -10.72 6.96
CA GLN A 79 -6.24 -9.60 7.83
C GLN A 79 -7.47 -9.96 8.66
N HIS A 80 -7.30 -10.01 9.97
CA HIS A 80 -8.39 -10.27 10.91
C HIS A 80 -9.09 -8.97 11.32
N ARG A 81 -10.41 -9.00 11.44
CA ARG A 81 -11.19 -7.89 12.01
C ARG A 81 -10.66 -7.44 13.37
N SER A 82 -10.36 -8.40 14.24
CA SER A 82 -9.85 -8.13 15.59
C SER A 82 -8.48 -7.43 15.60
N ALA A 83 -7.63 -7.70 14.60
CA ALA A 83 -6.38 -6.98 14.41
C ALA A 83 -6.64 -5.53 14.00
N SER A 84 -7.50 -5.33 13.00
CA SER A 84 -7.92 -4.00 12.54
C SER A 84 -8.51 -3.14 13.66
N GLU A 85 -9.41 -3.70 14.46
CA GLU A 85 -9.99 -3.02 15.62
C GLU A 85 -8.94 -2.70 16.71
N ALA A 86 -7.95 -3.57 16.92
CA ALA A 86 -6.87 -3.32 17.87
C ALA A 86 -5.93 -2.21 17.39
N VAL A 87 -5.64 -2.14 16.09
CA VAL A 87 -4.88 -1.06 15.47
C VAL A 87 -5.63 0.26 15.61
N ALA A 88 -6.93 0.29 15.28
CA ALA A 88 -7.76 1.48 15.42
C ALA A 88 -7.77 2.03 16.86
N ARG A 89 -7.93 1.14 17.86
CA ARG A 89 -7.84 1.52 19.29
C ARG A 89 -6.48 2.06 19.68
N ARG A 90 -5.38 1.45 19.22
CA ARG A 90 -4.01 1.91 19.53
C ARG A 90 -3.73 3.32 19.04
N HIS A 91 -4.28 3.67 17.88
CA HIS A 91 -4.16 5.00 17.26
C HIS A 91 -5.21 6.01 17.77
N GLY A 92 -6.11 5.61 18.67
CA GLY A 92 -7.11 6.51 19.25
C GLY A 92 -8.12 7.06 18.24
N LEU A 93 -8.41 6.30 17.17
CA LEU A 93 -9.34 6.73 16.14
C LEU A 93 -10.77 6.84 16.70
N ASP A 94 -11.53 7.85 16.26
CA ASP A 94 -12.94 8.00 16.64
C ASP A 94 -13.76 6.85 16.03
N PRO A 95 -14.42 6.01 16.85
CA PRO A 95 -15.24 4.91 16.35
C PRO A 95 -16.37 5.34 15.42
N ARG A 96 -16.85 6.59 15.51
CA ARG A 96 -17.90 7.14 14.64
C ARG A 96 -17.39 7.44 13.23
N HIS A 97 -16.07 7.58 13.06
CA HIS A 97 -15.39 7.87 11.80
C HIS A 97 -14.47 6.72 11.37
N THR A 98 -14.69 5.51 11.92
CA THR A 98 -13.89 4.33 11.62
C THR A 98 -14.80 3.18 11.19
N LEU A 99 -14.64 2.69 9.97
CA LEU A 99 -15.41 1.58 9.41
C LEU A 99 -14.58 0.29 9.40
N MET A 100 -15.20 -0.81 9.83
CA MET A 100 -14.67 -2.16 9.65
C MET A 100 -15.39 -2.76 8.44
N VAL A 101 -14.66 -2.93 7.34
CA VAL A 101 -15.23 -3.28 6.04
C VAL A 101 -14.83 -4.71 5.71
N ARG A 102 -15.79 -5.58 5.45
CA ARG A 102 -15.49 -6.95 5.02
C ARG A 102 -15.21 -6.99 3.52
N GLN A 103 -14.05 -7.52 3.15
CA GLN A 103 -13.70 -7.80 1.75
C GLN A 103 -14.60 -8.90 1.19
N SER A 104 -14.89 -8.82 -0.11
CA SER A 104 -15.65 -9.85 -0.81
C SER A 104 -14.95 -11.21 -0.77
N GLU A 105 -15.69 -12.29 -0.49
CA GLU A 105 -15.16 -13.65 -0.60
C GLU A 105 -14.73 -13.98 -2.04
N ALA A 106 -15.45 -13.43 -3.04
CA ALA A 106 -15.10 -13.61 -4.44
C ALA A 106 -13.75 -12.95 -4.77
N ALA A 107 -13.48 -11.75 -4.24
CA ALA A 107 -12.19 -11.07 -4.39
C ALA A 107 -11.05 -11.90 -3.81
N ILE A 108 -11.19 -12.38 -2.57
CA ILE A 108 -10.19 -13.22 -1.91
C ILE A 108 -9.97 -14.53 -2.69
N ALA A 109 -11.05 -15.19 -3.11
CA ALA A 109 -11.00 -16.43 -3.88
C ALA A 109 -10.32 -16.26 -5.25
N ALA A 110 -10.44 -15.08 -5.85
CA ALA A 110 -9.79 -14.72 -7.11
C ALA A 110 -8.31 -14.33 -6.95
N GLY A 111 -7.79 -14.28 -5.72
CA GLY A 111 -6.38 -13.98 -5.43
C GLY A 111 -6.11 -12.57 -4.90
N ALA A 112 -7.12 -11.78 -4.57
CA ALA A 112 -6.95 -10.49 -3.88
C ALA A 112 -6.65 -10.71 -2.40
N PHE A 113 -5.41 -11.07 -2.06
CA PHE A 113 -4.97 -11.33 -0.69
C PHE A 113 -4.88 -10.07 0.20
N HIS A 114 -4.90 -8.88 -0.41
CA HIS A 114 -4.98 -7.57 0.24
C HIS A 114 -6.04 -6.70 -0.47
N ASN A 115 -6.59 -5.73 0.25
CA ASN A 115 -7.57 -4.80 -0.30
C ASN A 115 -7.01 -3.93 -1.43
N ASP A 116 -5.75 -3.51 -1.33
CA ASP A 116 -5.07 -2.69 -2.34
C ASP A 116 -4.85 -3.40 -3.69
N VAL A 117 -5.32 -4.63 -3.86
CA VAL A 117 -5.42 -5.31 -5.17
C VAL A 117 -6.79 -5.07 -5.84
N VAL A 118 -7.79 -4.60 -5.09
CA VAL A 118 -9.18 -4.40 -5.58
C VAL A 118 -9.77 -3.03 -5.27
N ALA A 119 -9.14 -2.22 -4.41
CA ALA A 119 -9.55 -0.86 -4.12
C ALA A 119 -8.41 0.03 -3.62
N VAL A 120 -8.43 1.30 -3.99
CA VAL A 120 -7.54 2.35 -3.50
C VAL A 120 -8.31 3.64 -3.25
N ALA A 121 -7.95 4.38 -2.21
CA ALA A 121 -8.57 5.65 -1.86
C ALA A 121 -7.54 6.77 -1.78
N ASN A 122 -7.87 7.99 -2.20
CA ASN A 122 -7.06 9.18 -1.97
C ASN A 122 -7.94 10.44 -1.94
N GLY A 123 -7.69 11.34 -0.99
CA GLY A 123 -8.57 12.50 -0.79
C GLY A 123 -10.01 12.05 -0.57
N HIS A 124 -10.95 12.57 -1.36
CA HIS A 124 -12.36 12.16 -1.32
C HIS A 124 -12.71 11.05 -2.31
N VAL A 125 -11.74 10.48 -3.03
CA VAL A 125 -12.00 9.50 -4.08
C VAL A 125 -11.74 8.08 -3.57
N LEU A 126 -12.73 7.21 -3.74
CA LEU A 126 -12.59 5.76 -3.63
C LEU A 126 -12.65 5.17 -5.03
N PHE A 127 -11.56 4.54 -5.47
CA PHE A 127 -11.49 3.80 -6.73
C PHE A 127 -11.48 2.30 -6.43
N ALA A 128 -12.53 1.59 -6.82
CA ALA A 128 -12.74 0.19 -6.43
C ALA A 128 -13.38 -0.65 -7.54
N HIS A 129 -13.13 -1.96 -7.51
CA HIS A 129 -13.90 -2.92 -8.31
C HIS A 129 -15.28 -3.13 -7.68
N GLU A 130 -16.33 -3.32 -8.47
CA GLU A 130 -17.70 -3.52 -7.94
C GLU A 130 -17.80 -4.76 -7.02
N GLN A 131 -16.89 -5.72 -7.20
CA GLN A 131 -16.79 -6.94 -6.40
C GLN A 131 -15.75 -6.86 -5.27
N ALA A 132 -15.23 -5.68 -4.91
CA ALA A 132 -14.19 -5.52 -3.89
C ALA A 132 -14.69 -5.84 -2.47
N PHE A 133 -15.93 -5.44 -2.14
CA PHE A 133 -16.48 -5.50 -0.79
C PHE A 133 -17.66 -6.47 -0.70
N ALA A 134 -17.90 -7.05 0.49
CA ALA A 134 -19.00 -7.99 0.69
C ALA A 134 -20.38 -7.31 0.67
N ASP A 135 -20.44 -6.03 1.08
CA ASP A 135 -21.65 -5.19 1.02
C ASP A 135 -21.25 -3.77 0.55
N PRO A 136 -21.05 -3.56 -0.76
CA PRO A 136 -20.62 -2.27 -1.29
C PRO A 136 -21.66 -1.19 -1.03
N ARG A 137 -22.95 -1.52 -1.07
CA ARG A 137 -24.02 -0.55 -0.82
C ARG A 137 -23.95 0.00 0.61
N ALA A 138 -23.86 -0.86 1.61
CA ALA A 138 -23.74 -0.41 3.00
C ALA A 138 -22.47 0.42 3.23
N LEU A 139 -21.36 0.04 2.59
CA LEU A 139 -20.13 0.84 2.63
C LEU A 139 -20.34 2.23 2.02
N TYR A 140 -20.91 2.32 0.82
CA TYR A 140 -21.07 3.57 0.10
C TYR A 140 -22.07 4.50 0.81
N ASP A 141 -23.15 3.96 1.38
CA ASP A 141 -24.09 4.72 2.20
C ASP A 141 -23.40 5.29 3.47
N ALA A 142 -22.55 4.50 4.13
CA ALA A 142 -21.78 4.95 5.28
C ALA A 142 -20.73 6.02 4.91
N VAL A 143 -20.04 5.85 3.78
CA VAL A 143 -19.10 6.83 3.24
C VAL A 143 -19.83 8.13 2.92
N ALA A 144 -20.96 8.09 2.22
CA ALA A 144 -21.76 9.27 1.90
C ALA A 144 -22.29 10.00 3.15
N ALA A 145 -22.56 9.28 4.23
CA ALA A 145 -22.96 9.88 5.50
C ALA A 145 -21.81 10.60 6.23
N LEU A 146 -20.58 10.07 6.14
CA LEU A 146 -19.41 10.60 6.85
C LEU A 146 -18.59 11.61 6.05
N VAL A 147 -18.56 11.45 4.72
CA VAL A 147 -17.86 12.28 3.74
C VAL A 147 -18.81 12.49 2.54
N PRO A 148 -19.78 13.43 2.64
CA PRO A 148 -20.84 13.59 1.63
C PRO A 148 -20.37 13.99 0.24
N ASP A 149 -19.17 14.56 0.14
CA ASP A 149 -18.50 14.93 -1.12
C ASP A 149 -17.54 13.83 -1.62
N ALA A 150 -17.61 12.63 -1.05
CA ALA A 150 -16.88 11.47 -1.57
C ALA A 150 -17.33 11.13 -3.00
N VAL A 151 -16.36 10.84 -3.85
CA VAL A 151 -16.59 10.37 -5.22
C VAL A 151 -16.17 8.90 -5.28
N ILE A 152 -17.13 8.04 -5.61
CA ILE A 152 -16.90 6.60 -5.75
C ILE A 152 -16.79 6.30 -7.23
N VAL A 153 -15.61 5.86 -7.65
CA VAL A 153 -15.32 5.39 -9.00
C VAL A 153 -15.32 3.87 -8.96
N GLU A 154 -16.42 3.27 -9.37
CA GLU A 154 -16.59 1.83 -9.40
C GLU A 154 -16.30 1.27 -10.81
N VAL A 155 -15.46 0.23 -10.89
CA VAL A 155 -15.20 -0.51 -12.12
C VAL A 155 -16.17 -1.69 -12.20
N PRO A 156 -17.08 -1.72 -13.19
CA PRO A 156 -18.04 -2.80 -13.33
C PRO A 156 -17.39 -4.04 -13.95
N SER A 157 -17.79 -5.23 -13.51
CA SER A 157 -17.16 -6.50 -13.90
C SER A 157 -17.41 -6.89 -15.36
N ASP A 158 -18.44 -6.33 -15.99
CA ASP A 158 -18.74 -6.50 -17.41
C ASP A 158 -17.80 -5.67 -18.31
N ARG A 159 -17.12 -4.66 -17.77
CA ARG A 159 -16.11 -3.85 -18.46
C ARG A 159 -14.70 -4.33 -18.17
N VAL A 160 -14.39 -4.65 -16.92
CA VAL A 160 -13.10 -5.22 -16.50
C VAL A 160 -13.40 -6.30 -15.48
N SER A 161 -13.16 -7.56 -15.83
CA SER A 161 -13.40 -8.66 -14.90
C SER A 161 -12.50 -8.58 -13.66
N LEU A 162 -12.92 -9.20 -12.56
CA LEU A 162 -12.11 -9.27 -11.34
C LEU A 162 -10.75 -9.96 -11.57
N ASP A 163 -10.70 -11.04 -12.35
CA ASP A 163 -9.44 -11.72 -12.71
C ASP A 163 -8.52 -10.77 -13.51
N THR A 164 -9.09 -10.03 -14.48
CA THR A 164 -8.36 -9.01 -15.24
C THR A 164 -7.80 -7.92 -14.33
N ALA A 165 -8.61 -7.38 -13.41
CA ALA A 165 -8.18 -6.35 -12.47
C ALA A 165 -7.02 -6.83 -11.58
N ILE A 166 -7.08 -8.07 -11.10
CA ILE A 166 -6.03 -8.69 -10.28
C ILE A 166 -4.76 -8.92 -11.09
N ARG A 167 -4.85 -9.47 -12.32
CA ARG A 167 -3.67 -9.73 -13.16
C ARG A 167 -2.94 -8.48 -13.59
N THR A 168 -3.67 -7.41 -13.82
CA THR A 168 -3.13 -6.12 -14.30
C THR A 168 -2.74 -5.18 -13.16
N TYR A 169 -3.04 -5.55 -11.91
CA TYR A 169 -2.79 -4.72 -10.73
C TYR A 169 -3.42 -3.32 -10.84
N LEU A 170 -4.58 -3.23 -11.50
CA LEU A 170 -5.30 -1.98 -11.75
C LEU A 170 -5.49 -1.14 -10.48
N PHE A 171 -5.91 -1.79 -9.39
CA PHE A 171 -6.14 -1.12 -8.11
C PHE A 171 -4.91 -1.08 -7.20
N ASN A 172 -3.86 -1.84 -7.53
CA ASN A 172 -2.56 -1.69 -6.87
C ASN A 172 -1.76 -0.51 -7.44
N SER A 173 -2.48 0.51 -7.89
CA SER A 173 -1.99 1.78 -8.36
C SER A 173 -1.84 2.77 -7.20
N GLN A 174 -1.05 3.81 -7.41
CA GLN A 174 -1.12 4.99 -6.53
C GLN A 174 -2.12 5.98 -7.12
N LEU A 175 -3.02 6.48 -6.28
CA LEU A 175 -3.84 7.64 -6.60
C LEU A 175 -3.24 8.85 -5.87
N VAL A 176 -2.78 9.84 -6.63
CA VAL A 176 -1.98 10.97 -6.11
C VAL A 176 -2.63 12.30 -6.50
N THR A 177 -2.87 13.17 -5.52
CA THR A 177 -3.35 14.53 -5.79
C THR A 177 -2.22 15.42 -6.32
N MET A 178 -2.46 16.06 -7.45
CA MET A 178 -1.54 16.98 -8.11
C MET A 178 -1.76 18.42 -7.62
N PRO A 179 -0.80 19.35 -7.82
CA PRO A 179 -0.95 20.74 -7.42
C PRO A 179 -2.15 21.48 -8.04
N ASP A 180 -2.66 21.02 -9.17
CA ASP A 180 -3.84 21.56 -9.85
C ASP A 180 -5.17 21.03 -9.27
N GLY A 181 -5.12 20.16 -8.26
CA GLY A 181 -6.27 19.53 -7.62
C GLY A 181 -6.78 18.26 -8.30
N GLY A 182 -6.33 17.96 -9.53
CA GLY A 182 -6.60 16.69 -10.19
C GLY A 182 -5.82 15.54 -9.56
N MET A 183 -6.20 14.32 -9.88
CA MET A 183 -5.51 13.12 -9.40
C MET A 183 -4.89 12.34 -10.55
N THR A 184 -3.67 11.85 -10.33
CA THR A 184 -2.95 10.96 -11.23
C THR A 184 -3.04 9.53 -10.71
N LEU A 185 -3.40 8.59 -11.59
CA LEU A 185 -3.34 7.16 -11.33
C LEU A 185 -2.00 6.62 -11.85
N VAL A 186 -1.10 6.23 -10.93
CA VAL A 186 0.20 5.64 -11.24
C VAL A 186 0.06 4.13 -11.29
N LEU A 187 0.20 3.56 -12.49
CA LEU A 187 -0.16 2.18 -12.83
C LEU A 187 1.08 1.39 -13.29
N PRO A 188 1.08 0.06 -13.11
CA PRO A 188 2.10 -0.79 -13.72
C PRO A 188 1.86 -0.93 -15.24
N ALA A 189 2.89 -1.36 -15.98
CA ALA A 189 2.82 -1.51 -17.44
C ALA A 189 1.72 -2.48 -17.90
N GLU A 190 1.43 -3.52 -17.11
CA GLU A 190 0.41 -4.53 -17.38
C GLU A 190 -1.00 -3.92 -17.55
N ALA A 191 -1.32 -2.85 -16.83
CA ALA A 191 -2.58 -2.12 -16.98
C ALA A 191 -2.68 -1.38 -18.33
N ARG A 192 -1.55 -0.93 -18.88
CA ARG A 192 -1.47 -0.30 -20.20
C ARG A 192 -1.53 -1.32 -21.35
N GLU A 193 -1.00 -2.51 -21.11
CA GLU A 193 -0.93 -3.60 -22.10
C GLU A 193 -2.27 -4.33 -22.28
N HIS A 194 -3.13 -4.36 -21.26
CA HIS A 194 -4.44 -5.00 -21.34
C HIS A 194 -5.51 -4.08 -21.96
N ALA A 195 -6.12 -4.52 -23.07
CA ALA A 195 -7.03 -3.71 -23.87
C ALA A 195 -8.28 -3.23 -23.09
N ASP A 196 -8.95 -4.13 -22.35
CA ASP A 196 -10.17 -3.77 -21.60
C ASP A 196 -9.88 -2.73 -20.52
N VAL A 197 -8.80 -2.91 -19.77
CA VAL A 197 -8.35 -1.99 -18.72
C VAL A 197 -8.01 -0.62 -19.32
N TRP A 198 -7.19 -0.59 -20.36
CA TRP A 198 -6.78 0.68 -20.96
C TRP A 198 -7.94 1.42 -21.63
N THR A 199 -8.89 0.68 -22.22
CA THR A 199 -10.11 1.26 -22.80
C THR A 199 -10.96 1.90 -21.70
N TRP A 200 -11.22 1.17 -20.61
CA TRP A 200 -11.99 1.68 -19.48
C TRP A 200 -11.32 2.90 -18.81
N LEU A 201 -10.00 2.84 -18.61
CA LEU A 201 -9.24 3.98 -18.08
C LEU A 201 -9.28 5.20 -19.00
N SER A 202 -9.19 5.00 -20.32
CA SER A 202 -9.28 6.09 -21.30
C SER A 202 -10.66 6.75 -21.27
N GLU A 203 -11.72 5.96 -21.15
CA GLU A 203 -13.08 6.46 -20.98
C GLU A 203 -13.27 7.18 -19.65
N LEU A 204 -12.69 6.69 -18.55
CA LEU A 204 -12.70 7.36 -17.25
C LEU A 204 -12.11 8.77 -17.35
N ILE A 205 -10.95 8.92 -18.01
CA ILE A 205 -10.33 10.23 -18.23
C ILE A 205 -11.23 11.12 -19.11
N ALA A 206 -11.80 10.56 -20.17
CA ALA A 206 -12.65 11.30 -21.10
C ALA A 206 -13.99 11.75 -20.50
N ALA A 207 -14.55 10.98 -19.57
CA ALA A 207 -15.80 11.28 -18.87
C ALA A 207 -15.70 12.53 -17.99
N GLY A 208 -14.47 12.91 -17.60
CA GLY A 208 -14.23 13.99 -16.67
C GLY A 208 -14.52 13.56 -15.22
N GLY A 209 -13.68 14.01 -14.30
CA GLY A 209 -13.76 13.59 -12.90
C GLY A 209 -12.50 13.98 -12.14
N PRO A 210 -12.35 13.49 -10.90
CA PRO A 210 -11.19 13.82 -10.09
C PRO A 210 -9.92 13.11 -10.58
N ILE A 211 -10.03 11.97 -11.26
CA ILE A 211 -8.89 11.28 -11.87
C ILE A 211 -8.69 11.85 -13.28
N THR A 212 -7.61 12.59 -13.49
CA THR A 212 -7.39 13.38 -14.72
C THR A 212 -6.17 12.94 -15.52
N ARG A 213 -5.30 12.11 -14.93
CA ARG A 213 -4.05 11.66 -15.57
C ARG A 213 -3.78 10.19 -15.26
N LEU A 214 -3.16 9.52 -16.20
CA LEU A 214 -2.65 8.16 -16.07
C LEU A 214 -1.14 8.22 -16.28
N GLU A 215 -0.37 7.66 -15.34
CA GLU A 215 1.09 7.56 -15.42
C GLU A 215 1.47 6.09 -15.34
N ILE A 216 2.37 5.64 -16.22
CA ILE A 216 2.83 4.25 -16.22
C ILE A 216 4.24 4.17 -15.65
N VAL A 217 4.45 3.24 -14.72
CA VAL A 217 5.77 2.92 -14.18
C VAL A 217 6.12 1.46 -14.46
N ASP A 218 7.38 1.22 -14.77
CA ASP A 218 7.89 -0.12 -15.01
C ASP A 218 8.42 -0.73 -13.69
N VAL A 219 7.60 -1.58 -13.10
CA VAL A 219 7.93 -2.32 -11.87
C VAL A 219 7.83 -3.83 -12.08
N ARG A 220 8.14 -4.30 -13.30
CA ARG A 220 7.99 -5.70 -13.73
C ARG A 220 8.61 -6.73 -12.78
N GLU A 221 9.77 -6.44 -12.20
CA GLU A 221 10.42 -7.36 -11.25
C GLU A 221 9.64 -7.50 -9.94
N SER A 222 8.99 -6.43 -9.48
CA SER A 222 8.09 -6.46 -8.32
C SER A 222 6.76 -7.14 -8.68
N MET A 223 6.22 -6.86 -9.87
CA MET A 223 4.98 -7.47 -10.36
C MET A 223 5.07 -9.00 -10.45
N ARG A 224 6.23 -9.54 -10.82
CA ARG A 224 6.49 -11.00 -10.83
C ARG A 224 6.36 -11.66 -9.44
N ASN A 225 6.49 -10.88 -8.37
CA ASN A 225 6.26 -11.33 -6.99
C ASN A 225 4.92 -10.81 -6.41
N GLY A 226 4.05 -10.24 -7.23
CA GLY A 226 2.75 -9.74 -6.81
C GLY A 226 2.81 -8.39 -6.06
N GLY A 227 3.73 -7.51 -6.44
CA GLY A 227 3.79 -6.15 -5.93
C GLY A 227 3.74 -5.11 -7.05
N GLY A 228 2.66 -4.33 -7.14
CA GLY A 228 2.58 -3.18 -8.03
C GLY A 228 3.00 -1.88 -7.33
N PRO A 229 2.74 -0.72 -7.95
CA PRO A 229 3.12 0.59 -7.43
C PRO A 229 2.67 0.86 -5.98
N ALA A 230 1.47 0.43 -5.61
CA ALA A 230 0.95 0.59 -4.26
C ALA A 230 1.67 -0.28 -3.21
N CYS A 231 2.04 -1.51 -3.56
CA CYS A 231 2.75 -2.40 -2.63
C CYS A 231 4.13 -1.88 -2.23
N LEU A 232 4.76 -1.05 -3.08
CA LEU A 232 6.12 -0.53 -2.87
C LEU A 232 6.18 0.74 -2.01
N ARG A 233 5.04 1.20 -1.47
CA ARG A 233 4.95 2.48 -0.73
C ARG A 233 4.08 2.40 0.50
N LEU A 234 4.46 3.15 1.53
CA LEU A 234 3.64 3.44 2.70
C LEU A 234 3.22 4.91 2.67
N ARG A 235 1.91 5.17 2.75
CA ARG A 235 1.39 6.55 2.84
C ARG A 235 1.39 7.00 4.30
N VAL A 236 2.06 8.11 4.57
CA VAL A 236 2.12 8.73 5.90
C VAL A 236 1.75 10.20 5.74
N GLN A 237 0.54 10.57 6.19
CA GLN A 237 0.12 11.96 6.17
C GLN A 237 0.64 12.67 7.42
N VAL A 238 1.30 13.80 7.20
CA VAL A 238 1.91 14.64 8.24
C VAL A 238 1.66 16.11 7.91
N ASP A 239 1.60 16.95 8.93
CA ASP A 239 1.69 18.40 8.75
C ASP A 239 3.14 18.84 8.52
N ALA A 240 3.35 20.14 8.31
CA ALA A 240 4.67 20.69 8.03
C ALA A 240 5.66 20.52 9.19
N GLU A 241 5.19 20.58 10.45
CA GLU A 241 6.05 20.44 11.62
C GLU A 241 6.49 18.99 11.82
N ALA A 242 5.54 18.05 11.73
CA ALA A 242 5.82 16.62 11.77
C ALA A 242 6.72 16.21 10.61
N PHE A 243 6.49 16.72 9.39
CA PHE A 243 7.37 16.46 8.25
C PHE A 243 8.80 16.91 8.51
N ALA A 244 9.00 18.09 9.10
CA ALA A 244 10.31 18.60 9.47
C ALA A 244 11.00 17.78 10.58
N ALA A 245 10.23 17.02 11.36
CA ALA A 245 10.71 16.14 12.42
C ALA A 245 11.06 14.71 11.94
N ILE A 246 10.76 14.35 10.69
CA ILE A 246 11.17 13.06 10.10
C ILE A 246 12.69 13.08 9.92
N ASP A 247 13.36 11.96 10.24
CA ASP A 247 14.79 11.80 9.96
C ASP A 247 15.06 11.95 8.46
N ARG A 248 15.79 13.01 8.11
CA ARG A 248 16.03 13.42 6.72
C ARG A 248 16.74 12.35 5.90
N ARG A 249 17.43 11.38 6.52
CA ARG A 249 18.06 10.25 5.83
C ARG A 249 17.04 9.30 5.17
N PHE A 250 15.77 9.36 5.59
CA PHE A 250 14.66 8.64 4.97
C PHE A 250 13.91 9.45 3.90
N LEU A 251 14.26 10.73 3.71
CA LEU A 251 13.63 11.57 2.70
C LEU A 251 14.45 11.54 1.41
N LEU A 252 13.76 11.37 0.28
CA LEU A 252 14.37 11.31 -1.03
C LEU A 252 14.51 12.72 -1.62
N ASP A 253 15.67 12.96 -2.23
CA ASP A 253 15.94 14.07 -3.14
C ASP A 253 16.78 13.56 -4.32
N ASP A 254 16.98 14.38 -5.35
CA ASP A 254 17.73 13.97 -6.56
C ASP A 254 19.13 13.45 -6.22
N ALA A 255 19.81 14.09 -5.27
CA ALA A 255 21.15 13.67 -4.85
C ALA A 255 21.12 12.31 -4.11
N ALA A 256 20.08 12.02 -3.34
CA ALA A 256 19.90 10.72 -2.69
C ALA A 256 19.61 9.63 -3.72
N CYS A 257 18.79 9.91 -4.75
CA CYS A 257 18.60 9.01 -5.89
C CYS A 257 19.93 8.66 -6.55
N ASP A 258 20.73 9.67 -6.93
CA ASP A 258 22.03 9.46 -7.57
C ASP A 258 22.97 8.59 -6.73
N ARG A 259 22.98 8.79 -5.40
CA ARG A 259 23.79 7.98 -4.48
C ARG A 259 23.31 6.53 -4.42
N ILE A 260 21.99 6.31 -4.33
CA ILE A 260 21.39 4.97 -4.29
C ILE A 260 21.68 4.24 -5.61
N GLU A 261 21.45 4.88 -6.75
CA GLU A 261 21.70 4.31 -8.07
C GLU A 261 23.17 3.92 -8.26
N ALA A 262 24.10 4.79 -7.87
CA ALA A 262 25.53 4.50 -7.95
C ALA A 262 25.97 3.32 -7.07
N VAL A 263 25.33 3.11 -5.91
CA VAL A 263 25.58 1.92 -5.07
C VAL A 263 24.99 0.68 -5.71
N ILE A 264 23.75 0.75 -6.21
CA ILE A 264 23.08 -0.39 -6.86
C ILE A 264 23.90 -0.87 -8.06
N ALA A 265 24.25 0.03 -8.97
CA ALA A 265 25.02 -0.30 -10.17
C ALA A 265 26.40 -0.93 -9.87
N ARG A 266 26.98 -0.63 -8.70
CA ARG A 266 28.32 -1.11 -8.34
C ARG A 266 28.29 -2.40 -7.52
N GLU A 267 27.36 -2.55 -6.60
CA GLU A 267 27.43 -3.57 -5.55
C GLU A 267 26.35 -4.67 -5.70
N TRP A 268 25.16 -4.33 -6.20
CA TRP A 268 24.04 -5.27 -6.23
C TRP A 268 24.26 -6.36 -7.30
N PRO A 269 23.96 -7.64 -6.99
CA PRO A 269 23.99 -8.70 -8.00
C PRO A 269 22.98 -8.42 -9.12
N GLU A 270 23.41 -8.59 -10.37
CA GLU A 270 22.52 -8.46 -11.54
C GLU A 270 21.49 -9.59 -11.64
N ALA A 271 21.80 -10.76 -11.08
CA ALA A 271 20.92 -11.92 -11.07
C ALA A 271 21.09 -12.73 -9.78
N ILE A 272 19.98 -13.27 -9.29
CA ILE A 272 19.92 -14.21 -8.16
C ILE A 272 18.92 -15.31 -8.52
N ALA A 273 19.38 -16.54 -8.65
CA ALA A 273 18.53 -17.72 -8.80
C ALA A 273 18.29 -18.41 -7.44
N PRO A 274 17.23 -19.22 -7.29
CA PRO A 274 16.99 -19.97 -6.06
C PRO A 274 18.17 -20.83 -5.61
N ASP A 275 18.89 -21.46 -6.55
CA ASP A 275 20.03 -22.32 -6.26
C ASP A 275 21.26 -21.53 -5.77
N ASP A 276 21.31 -20.21 -6.01
CA ASP A 276 22.40 -19.35 -5.54
C ASP A 276 22.30 -19.04 -4.04
N LEU A 277 21.14 -19.26 -3.40
CA LEU A 277 20.93 -18.96 -1.99
C LEU A 277 21.85 -19.75 -1.05
N GLY A 278 22.37 -20.89 -1.51
CA GLY A 278 23.38 -21.68 -0.79
C GLY A 278 24.83 -21.19 -0.96
N ASN A 279 25.09 -20.24 -1.86
CA ASN A 279 26.43 -19.79 -2.23
C ASN A 279 26.94 -18.72 -1.25
N PRO A 280 28.01 -18.97 -0.48
CA PRO A 280 28.56 -17.97 0.47
C PRO A 280 28.98 -16.65 -0.19
N ARG A 281 29.42 -16.68 -1.46
CA ARG A 281 29.84 -15.46 -2.17
C ARG A 281 28.68 -14.50 -2.43
N LEU A 282 27.49 -15.04 -2.71
CA LEU A 282 26.29 -14.20 -2.87
C LEU A 282 25.99 -13.46 -1.56
N TRP A 283 26.04 -14.17 -0.43
CA TRP A 283 25.82 -13.57 0.89
C TRP A 283 26.84 -12.47 1.21
N GLU A 284 28.12 -12.73 0.94
CA GLU A 284 29.16 -11.70 1.10
C GLU A 284 28.89 -10.47 0.23
N GLN A 285 28.45 -10.66 -1.02
CA GLN A 285 28.08 -9.55 -1.90
C GLN A 285 26.87 -8.78 -1.37
N CYS A 286 25.79 -9.45 -0.97
CA CYS A 286 24.61 -8.81 -0.40
C CYS A 286 24.93 -8.02 0.88
N LEU A 287 25.80 -8.55 1.75
CA LEU A 287 26.25 -7.86 2.96
C LEU A 287 27.07 -6.61 2.62
N ARG A 288 27.97 -6.68 1.63
CA ARG A 288 28.72 -5.51 1.14
C ARG A 288 27.79 -4.47 0.51
N ALA A 289 26.87 -4.89 -0.35
CA ALA A 289 25.90 -4.01 -1.00
C ALA A 289 25.01 -3.29 0.03
N ARG A 290 24.48 -4.02 1.03
CA ARG A 290 23.72 -3.42 2.14
C ARG A 290 24.57 -2.41 2.91
N SER A 291 25.80 -2.77 3.29
CA SER A 291 26.70 -1.88 4.03
C SER A 291 27.03 -0.61 3.26
N ALA A 292 27.29 -0.72 1.95
CA ALA A 292 27.54 0.41 1.07
C ALA A 292 26.31 1.32 0.95
N LEU A 293 25.12 0.74 0.85
CA LEU A 293 23.86 1.49 0.77
C LEU A 293 23.57 2.24 2.07
N THR A 294 23.65 1.57 3.22
CA THR A 294 23.41 2.23 4.51
C THR A 294 24.43 3.33 4.77
N ALA A 295 25.72 3.11 4.47
CA ALA A 295 26.75 4.12 4.59
C ALA A 295 26.52 5.33 3.65
N ALA A 296 26.12 5.10 2.39
CA ALA A 296 25.84 6.17 1.42
C ALA A 296 24.62 7.03 1.82
N LEU A 297 23.72 6.47 2.62
CA LEU A 297 22.57 7.17 3.19
C LEU A 297 22.82 7.73 4.60
N GLY A 298 24.04 7.56 5.14
CA GLY A 298 24.43 8.12 6.43
C GLY A 298 23.91 7.33 7.64
N PHE A 299 23.62 6.03 7.46
CA PHE A 299 23.30 5.11 8.54
C PHE A 299 24.52 4.29 8.93
N SER A 300 24.70 4.07 10.22
CA SER A 300 25.63 3.10 10.76
C SER A 300 25.07 1.66 10.63
N PRO A 301 25.95 0.63 10.59
CA PRO A 301 25.49 -0.77 10.48
C PRO A 301 24.53 -1.22 11.58
N ASP A 302 24.62 -0.60 12.76
CA ASP A 302 23.78 -0.88 13.92
C ASP A 302 22.59 0.09 14.05
N GLU A 303 22.27 0.91 13.04
CA GLU A 303 21.05 1.72 13.05
C GLU A 303 19.90 1.02 12.32
N ILE A 304 20.20 0.36 11.19
CA ILE A 304 19.24 -0.34 10.33
C ILE A 304 19.78 -1.73 10.04
#